data_AF-A0A154L4H8-F1
#
_entry.id   AF-A0A154L4H8-F1
#
_cell.length_a   1.000
_cell.length_b   1.000
_cell.length_c   1.000
_cell.angle_alpha   90.00
_cell.angle_beta   90.00
_cell.angle_gamma   90.00
#
_symmetry.space_group_name_H-M   'P 1'
#
loop_
_entity.id
_entity.type
_entity.pdbx_description
1 polymer ?
#
loop_
_entity_poly.entity_id
_entity_poly.type
_entity_poly.pdbx_seq_one_letter_code
_entity_poly.pdbx_strand_id
1 'polypeptide(L)'
;MVKSSTSTASLHELVRGQLPDGSVIVREVDHPYLILTPDMLVGNSGDLVAIFFIRASEARDKSNLLARLSACRLGLPNHTRCLLLVEDSLENSLHGSEHHFHEVLSEKDHKSIIHFLKDKNARGIIKEIPTGIRRQTHNAYGVSLSYFKIQEKESKITNEEKTNKQDYLETIEKIKTKIETKNIYKKTKKIQQENYRGFPIHLISPNITSNAMLTIYNLCNKYFKHHFTLDTGIPYPSERMQPQFFVVDQFPLTVTDPFKPIRCAAFSNWCTVDANNLAQLDQFVERFSTAFFKRVK
;
A
#
# COMPACT_ATOMS: atom_id res chain seq x y z
N MET A 1 12.53 -7.96 -14.73
CA MET A 1 11.81 -8.46 -15.92
C MET A 1 10.71 -7.48 -16.24
N VAL A 2 10.92 -6.70 -17.30
CA VAL A 2 10.07 -5.60 -17.78
C VAL A 2 9.36 -6.12 -19.02
N LYS A 3 8.17 -6.72 -18.85
CA LYS A 3 7.29 -7.10 -19.97
C LYS A 3 5.96 -6.34 -19.96
N SER A 4 5.61 -5.61 -18.90
CA SER A 4 4.32 -4.92 -18.84
C SER A 4 4.29 -3.60 -19.61
N SER A 5 5.42 -2.95 -19.91
CA SER A 5 5.40 -1.60 -20.48
C SER A 5 4.85 -1.54 -21.92
N THR A 6 5.02 -2.60 -22.70
CA THR A 6 4.59 -2.65 -24.11
C THR A 6 3.07 -2.82 -24.23
N SER A 7 2.45 -3.65 -23.39
CA SER A 7 0.99 -3.84 -23.40
C SER A 7 0.27 -2.58 -22.93
N THR A 8 0.78 -1.90 -21.90
CA THR A 8 0.18 -0.65 -21.40
C THR A 8 0.24 0.48 -22.44
N ALA A 9 1.34 0.58 -23.20
CA ALA A 9 1.48 1.59 -24.23
C ALA A 9 0.51 1.38 -25.40
N SER A 10 0.42 0.15 -25.90
CA SER A 10 -0.50 -0.20 -26.99
C SER A 10 -1.97 0.01 -26.59
N LEU A 11 -2.35 -0.40 -25.37
CA LEU A 11 -3.70 -0.18 -24.89
C LEU A 11 -4.02 1.32 -24.76
N HIS A 12 -3.08 2.12 -24.25
CA HIS A 12 -3.29 3.56 -24.11
C HIS A 12 -3.58 4.24 -25.45
N GLU A 13 -2.80 3.91 -26.50
CA GLU A 13 -3.02 4.46 -27.85
C GLU A 13 -4.39 4.06 -28.40
N LEU A 14 -4.76 2.78 -28.24
CA LEU A 14 -6.06 2.26 -28.64
C LEU A 14 -7.21 3.01 -27.93
N VAL A 15 -7.13 3.12 -26.60
CA VAL A 15 -8.18 3.71 -25.77
C VAL A 15 -8.32 5.21 -26.07
N ARG A 16 -7.21 5.93 -26.23
CA ARG A 16 -7.22 7.37 -26.50
C ARG A 16 -7.97 7.74 -27.79
N GLY A 17 -7.87 6.92 -28.83
CA GLY A 17 -8.53 7.17 -30.10
C GLY A 17 -10.02 6.81 -30.14
N GLN A 18 -10.52 6.07 -29.16
CA GLN A 18 -11.88 5.52 -29.21
C GLN A 18 -12.81 5.98 -28.08
N LEU A 19 -12.28 6.56 -27.00
CA LEU A 19 -13.12 7.09 -25.92
C LEU A 19 -13.79 8.42 -26.28
N PRO A 20 -14.92 8.75 -25.64
CA PRO A 20 -15.59 10.04 -25.84
C PRO A 20 -14.69 11.24 -25.51
N ASP A 21 -14.99 12.39 -26.10
CA ASP A 21 -14.30 13.64 -25.80
C ASP A 21 -14.38 13.98 -24.29
N GLY A 22 -13.28 14.49 -23.74
CA GLY A 22 -13.15 14.80 -22.32
C GLY A 22 -12.74 13.64 -21.42
N SER A 23 -12.52 12.44 -21.98
CA SER A 23 -11.95 11.31 -21.25
C SER A 23 -10.49 11.60 -20.87
N VAL A 24 -10.10 11.30 -19.64
CA VAL A 24 -8.73 11.45 -19.14
C VAL A 24 -8.14 10.07 -18.85
N ILE A 25 -6.98 9.79 -19.43
CA ILE A 25 -6.26 8.52 -19.22
C ILE A 25 -4.96 8.83 -18.47
N VAL A 26 -4.77 8.17 -17.34
CA VAL A 26 -3.54 8.25 -16.54
C VAL A 26 -2.87 6.89 -16.55
N ARG A 27 -1.61 6.84 -17.00
CA ARG A 27 -0.74 5.67 -16.91
C ARG A 27 0.16 5.80 -15.70
N GLU A 28 0.71 4.65 -15.25
CA GLU A 28 1.70 4.63 -14.17
C GLU A 28 1.21 5.43 -12.95
N VAL A 29 -0.02 5.10 -12.54
CA VAL A 29 -0.82 5.91 -11.62
C VAL A 29 -0.02 6.24 -10.37
N ASP A 30 0.28 7.53 -10.20
CA ASP A 30 0.90 8.08 -9.01
C ASP A 30 -0.17 8.63 -8.07
N HIS A 31 -0.72 7.74 -7.24
CA HIS A 31 -1.71 8.13 -6.24
C HIS A 31 -1.02 8.50 -4.91
N PRO A 32 -1.40 9.63 -4.26
CA PRO A 32 -0.68 10.16 -3.09
C PRO A 32 -0.69 9.25 -1.86
N TYR A 33 -1.62 8.30 -1.80
CA TYR A 33 -1.81 7.38 -0.66
C TYR A 33 -1.60 5.90 -1.02
N LEU A 34 -1.51 5.55 -2.30
CA LEU A 34 -1.42 4.14 -2.72
C LEU A 34 -0.05 3.88 -3.32
N ILE A 35 0.65 2.90 -2.77
CA ILE A 35 1.84 2.30 -3.39
C ILE A 35 1.47 1.10 -4.27
N LEU A 36 0.33 0.48 -3.97
CA LEU A 36 -0.30 -0.59 -4.76
C LEU A 36 -1.38 0.06 -5.61
N THR A 37 -1.01 0.56 -6.79
CA THR A 37 -1.90 1.28 -7.70
C THR A 37 -2.38 0.39 -8.84
N PRO A 38 -3.53 0.73 -9.48
CA PRO A 38 -3.83 0.16 -10.78
C PRO A 38 -2.78 0.62 -11.79
N ASP A 39 -2.66 -0.11 -12.89
CA ASP A 39 -1.65 0.21 -13.89
C ASP A 39 -2.10 1.39 -14.78
N MET A 40 -3.42 1.56 -14.93
CA MET A 40 -4.04 2.72 -15.57
C MET A 40 -5.33 3.16 -14.85
N LEU A 41 -5.64 4.45 -14.95
CA LEU A 41 -6.94 5.03 -14.63
C LEU A 41 -7.54 5.67 -15.88
N VAL A 42 -8.83 5.45 -16.09
CA VAL A 42 -9.62 6.10 -17.14
C VAL A 42 -10.77 6.84 -16.46
N GLY A 43 -10.73 8.16 -16.49
CA GLY A 43 -11.75 9.03 -15.91
C GLY A 43 -12.63 9.65 -16.97
N ASN A 44 -13.94 9.55 -16.77
CA ASN A 44 -14.99 10.17 -17.60
C ASN A 44 -15.92 10.98 -16.70
N SER A 45 -16.82 11.79 -17.29
CA SER A 45 -17.82 12.53 -16.51
C SER A 45 -18.70 11.57 -15.69
N GLY A 46 -18.50 11.57 -14.37
CA GLY A 46 -19.22 10.75 -13.40
C GLY A 46 -18.77 9.28 -13.29
N ASP A 47 -17.66 8.89 -13.92
CA ASP A 47 -17.18 7.50 -13.92
C ASP A 47 -15.65 7.43 -13.84
N LEU A 48 -15.14 6.41 -13.16
CA LEU A 48 -13.71 6.16 -13.03
C LEU A 48 -13.47 4.65 -13.13
N VAL A 49 -12.59 4.25 -14.04
CA VAL A 49 -12.20 2.86 -14.23
C VAL A 49 -10.72 2.68 -13.88
N ALA A 50 -10.45 1.75 -12.98
CA ALA A 50 -9.12 1.26 -12.66
C ALA A 50 -8.83 -0.03 -13.45
N ILE A 51 -7.79 0.02 -14.27
CA ILE A 51 -7.38 -1.11 -15.11
C ILE A 51 -6.15 -1.79 -14.50
N PHE A 52 -6.21 -3.11 -14.40
CA PHE A 52 -5.17 -3.95 -13.83
C PHE A 52 -4.62 -4.87 -14.91
N PHE A 53 -3.31 -5.00 -14.98
CA PHE A 53 -2.60 -6.07 -15.69
C PHE A 53 -1.96 -7.00 -14.66
N ILE A 54 -1.88 -8.29 -14.96
CA ILE A 54 -1.25 -9.26 -14.06
C ILE A 54 0.26 -9.09 -14.07
N ARG A 55 0.85 -8.83 -12.90
CA ARG A 55 2.31 -8.76 -12.75
C ARG A 55 2.92 -10.15 -12.57
N ALA A 56 4.20 -10.31 -12.91
CA ALA A 56 4.90 -11.59 -12.72
C ALA A 56 4.91 -12.11 -11.26
N SER A 57 4.85 -11.24 -10.26
CA SER A 57 4.68 -11.64 -8.85
C SER A 57 3.25 -12.07 -8.52
N GLU A 58 2.26 -11.58 -9.26
CA GLU A 58 0.84 -11.86 -9.08
C GLU A 58 0.43 -13.15 -9.79
N ALA A 59 0.98 -13.40 -10.99
CA ALA A 59 0.83 -14.68 -11.69
C ALA A 59 1.37 -15.87 -10.87
N ARG A 60 2.41 -15.63 -10.06
CA ARG A 60 3.00 -16.64 -9.16
C ARG A 60 2.21 -16.81 -7.85
N ASP A 61 1.54 -15.76 -7.41
CA ASP A 61 0.79 -15.73 -6.16
C ASP A 61 -0.35 -14.72 -6.29
N LYS A 62 -1.54 -15.23 -6.63
CA LYS A 62 -2.74 -14.42 -6.87
C LYS A 62 -3.15 -13.54 -5.69
N SER A 63 -2.75 -13.90 -4.47
CA SER A 63 -3.03 -13.09 -3.29
C SER A 63 -2.37 -11.69 -3.37
N ASN A 64 -1.30 -11.52 -4.16
CA ASN A 64 -0.71 -10.22 -4.43
C ASN A 64 -1.63 -9.34 -5.30
N LEU A 65 -2.30 -9.93 -6.29
CA LEU A 65 -3.29 -9.22 -7.11
C LEU A 65 -4.47 -8.78 -6.25
N LEU A 66 -4.96 -9.69 -5.39
CA LEU A 66 -6.08 -9.41 -4.48
C LEU A 66 -5.71 -8.36 -3.42
N ALA A 67 -4.48 -8.36 -2.92
CA ALA A 67 -3.96 -7.33 -2.02
C ALA A 67 -3.94 -5.96 -2.71
N ARG A 68 -3.45 -5.90 -3.97
CA ARG A 68 -3.45 -4.68 -4.78
C ARG A 68 -4.87 -4.18 -5.08
N LEU A 69 -5.78 -5.09 -5.43
CA LEU A 69 -7.19 -4.77 -5.64
C LEU A 69 -7.83 -4.22 -4.35
N SER A 70 -7.59 -4.86 -3.20
CA SER A 70 -8.12 -4.40 -1.90
C SER A 70 -7.64 -2.99 -1.57
N ALA A 71 -6.34 -2.72 -1.74
CA ALA A 71 -5.77 -1.39 -1.54
C ALA A 71 -6.43 -0.34 -2.45
N CYS A 72 -6.58 -0.65 -3.74
CA CYS A 72 -7.23 0.24 -4.71
C CYS A 72 -8.71 0.49 -4.38
N ARG A 73 -9.46 -0.56 -4.05
CA ARG A 73 -10.88 -0.44 -3.68
C ARG A 73 -11.07 0.46 -2.45
N LEU A 74 -10.19 0.37 -1.46
CA LEU A 74 -10.24 1.24 -0.28
C LEU A 74 -9.76 2.67 -0.56
N GLY A 75 -8.75 2.85 -1.40
CA GLY A 75 -8.11 4.14 -1.64
C GLY A 75 -8.75 4.99 -2.73
N LEU A 76 -9.43 4.38 -3.71
CA LEU A 76 -10.12 5.07 -4.79
C LEU A 76 -11.60 5.35 -4.42
N PRO A 77 -12.29 6.24 -5.14
CA PRO A 77 -13.72 6.49 -4.96
C PRO A 77 -14.58 5.20 -5.01
N ASN A 78 -15.72 5.21 -4.31
CA ASN A 78 -16.57 4.01 -4.18
C ASN A 78 -17.15 3.51 -5.51
N HIS A 79 -17.42 4.44 -6.42
CA HIS A 79 -17.95 4.15 -7.75
C HIS A 79 -16.86 3.71 -8.74
N THR A 80 -15.59 3.60 -8.33
CA THR A 80 -14.52 3.20 -9.24
C THR A 80 -14.68 1.74 -9.67
N ARG A 81 -14.88 1.52 -10.97
CA ARG A 81 -14.97 0.19 -11.57
C ARG A 81 -13.57 -0.40 -11.73
N CYS A 82 -13.43 -1.71 -11.59
CA CYS A 82 -12.14 -2.40 -11.67
C CYS A 82 -12.19 -3.42 -12.81
N LEU A 83 -11.38 -3.19 -13.84
CA LEU A 83 -11.23 -4.06 -15.01
C LEU A 83 -9.90 -4.79 -14.92
N LEU A 84 -9.92 -6.12 -14.96
CA LEU A 84 -8.71 -6.92 -15.09
C LEU A 84 -8.51 -7.31 -16.55
N LEU A 85 -7.33 -7.02 -17.09
CA LEU A 85 -6.92 -7.48 -18.40
C LEU A 85 -5.96 -8.66 -18.26
N VAL A 86 -6.20 -9.70 -19.05
CA VAL A 86 -5.55 -10.99 -18.91
C VAL A 86 -4.98 -11.41 -20.25
N GLU A 87 -3.71 -11.78 -20.27
CA GLU A 87 -3.13 -12.52 -21.39
C GLU A 87 -3.70 -13.95 -21.41
N ASP A 88 -4.03 -14.48 -22.59
CA ASP A 88 -4.59 -15.84 -22.75
C ASP A 88 -3.74 -16.92 -22.04
N SER A 89 -2.42 -16.72 -21.94
CA SER A 89 -1.50 -17.65 -21.26
C SER A 89 -1.65 -17.70 -19.73
N LEU A 90 -2.31 -16.70 -19.14
CA LEU A 90 -2.47 -16.52 -17.69
C LEU A 90 -3.91 -16.78 -17.21
N GLU A 91 -4.85 -17.09 -18.10
CA GLU A 91 -6.27 -17.28 -17.77
C GLU A 91 -6.47 -18.30 -16.64
N ASN A 92 -5.78 -19.44 -16.71
CA ASN A 92 -5.84 -20.48 -15.67
C ASN A 92 -5.28 -20.04 -14.31
N SER A 93 -4.37 -19.05 -14.28
CA SER A 93 -3.76 -18.58 -13.02
C SER A 93 -4.73 -17.76 -12.15
N LEU A 94 -5.83 -17.30 -12.75
CA LEU A 94 -6.82 -16.45 -12.09
C LEU A 94 -8.01 -17.20 -11.50
N HIS A 95 -8.11 -18.51 -11.72
CA HIS A 95 -9.30 -19.28 -11.37
C HIS A 95 -9.79 -18.97 -9.93
N GLY A 96 -11.02 -18.47 -9.86
CA GLY A 96 -11.71 -18.11 -8.63
C GLY A 96 -11.42 -16.70 -8.12
N SER A 97 -10.74 -15.83 -8.87
CA SER A 97 -10.49 -14.42 -8.51
C SER A 97 -11.21 -13.44 -9.43
N GLU A 98 -11.80 -13.92 -10.53
CA GLU A 98 -12.46 -13.13 -11.56
C GLU A 98 -13.67 -12.37 -11.00
N HIS A 99 -14.42 -13.03 -10.11
CA HIS A 99 -15.61 -12.47 -9.46
C HIS A 99 -15.33 -11.29 -8.50
N HIS A 100 -14.06 -10.94 -8.27
CA HIS A 100 -13.66 -9.74 -7.53
C HIS A 100 -13.43 -8.51 -8.42
N PHE A 101 -13.48 -8.67 -9.74
CA PHE A 101 -13.41 -7.57 -10.71
C PHE A 101 -14.79 -7.31 -11.34
N HIS A 102 -15.01 -6.06 -11.75
CA HIS A 102 -16.29 -5.70 -12.38
C HIS A 102 -16.40 -6.38 -13.75
N GLU A 103 -15.25 -6.59 -14.39
CA GLU A 103 -15.11 -7.37 -15.61
C GLU A 103 -13.68 -7.93 -15.71
N VAL A 104 -13.53 -9.09 -16.36
CA VAL A 104 -12.24 -9.69 -16.71
C VAL A 104 -12.22 -9.96 -18.21
N LEU A 105 -11.34 -9.29 -18.94
CA LEU A 105 -11.27 -9.38 -20.41
C LEU A 105 -9.89 -9.84 -20.87
N SER A 106 -9.85 -10.49 -22.03
CA SER A 106 -8.59 -10.72 -22.74
C SER A 106 -7.98 -9.38 -23.16
N GLU A 107 -6.66 -9.22 -22.98
CA GLU A 107 -5.92 -8.04 -23.43
C GLU A 107 -6.08 -7.79 -24.95
N LYS A 108 -6.37 -8.83 -25.73
CA LYS A 108 -6.55 -8.74 -27.18
C LYS A 108 -7.97 -8.34 -27.60
N ASP A 109 -8.96 -8.44 -26.71
CA ASP A 109 -10.34 -8.10 -27.03
C ASP A 109 -10.61 -6.60 -26.87
N HIS A 110 -9.99 -5.85 -27.77
CA HIS A 110 -10.10 -4.39 -27.83
C HIS A 110 -11.55 -3.90 -27.91
N LYS A 111 -12.44 -4.64 -28.59
CA LYS A 111 -13.84 -4.24 -28.74
C LYS A 111 -14.56 -4.28 -27.39
N SER A 112 -14.43 -5.38 -26.65
CA SER A 112 -15.04 -5.54 -25.34
C SER A 112 -14.45 -4.55 -24.32
N ILE A 113 -13.15 -4.27 -24.37
CA ILE A 113 -12.51 -3.27 -23.51
C ILE A 113 -13.13 -1.89 -23.74
N ILE A 114 -13.20 -1.43 -25.00
CA ILE A 114 -13.78 -0.12 -25.32
C ILE A 114 -15.27 -0.08 -24.97
N HIS A 115 -16.00 -1.17 -25.18
CA HIS A 115 -17.40 -1.27 -24.78
C HIS A 115 -17.57 -1.07 -23.27
N PHE A 116 -16.80 -1.80 -22.45
CA PHE A 116 -16.84 -1.68 -20.99
C PHE A 116 -16.48 -0.26 -20.50
N LEU A 117 -15.47 0.38 -21.11
CA LEU A 117 -15.06 1.74 -20.75
C LEU A 117 -16.11 2.80 -21.12
N LYS A 118 -16.93 2.55 -22.14
CA LYS A 118 -18.04 3.44 -22.54
C LYS A 118 -19.32 3.19 -21.76
N ASP A 119 -19.59 1.94 -21.39
CA ASP A 119 -20.79 1.57 -20.66
C ASP A 119 -20.67 1.91 -19.17
N LYS A 120 -21.27 3.03 -18.76
CA LYS A 120 -21.31 3.47 -17.36
C LYS A 120 -22.18 2.57 -16.46
N ASN A 121 -23.05 1.75 -17.07
CA ASN A 121 -23.95 0.85 -16.38
C ASN A 121 -23.37 -0.55 -16.21
N ALA A 122 -22.23 -0.85 -16.85
CA ALA A 122 -21.46 -2.07 -16.63
C ALA A 122 -20.80 -2.06 -15.24
N ARG A 123 -21.62 -2.17 -14.21
CA ARG A 123 -21.22 -2.28 -12.80
C ARG A 123 -21.00 -3.72 -12.37
N GLY A 124 -21.37 -4.70 -13.20
CA GLY A 124 -21.30 -6.12 -12.87
C GLY A 124 -22.04 -6.44 -11.56
N ILE A 125 -21.57 -7.47 -10.87
CA ILE A 125 -22.13 -7.94 -9.57
C ILE A 125 -21.46 -7.22 -8.38
N ILE A 126 -20.42 -6.42 -8.63
CA ILE A 126 -19.59 -5.86 -7.55
C ILE A 126 -20.34 -4.81 -6.77
N LYS A 127 -20.35 -5.05 -5.46
CA LYS A 127 -21.04 -4.20 -4.49
C LYS A 127 -20.17 -3.00 -4.13
N GLU A 128 -20.83 -1.90 -3.83
CA GLU A 128 -20.20 -0.75 -3.20
C GLU A 128 -19.64 -1.15 -1.84
N ILE A 129 -18.50 -0.57 -1.46
CA ILE A 129 -17.89 -0.87 -0.16
C ILE A 129 -18.74 -0.21 0.92
N PRO A 130 -19.22 -0.98 1.91
CA PRO A 130 -19.96 -0.43 3.05
C PRO A 130 -19.20 0.72 3.71
N THR A 131 -19.93 1.78 4.05
CA THR A 131 -19.35 2.99 4.66
C THR A 131 -18.59 2.69 5.95
N GLY A 132 -19.03 1.71 6.73
CA GLY A 132 -18.36 1.24 7.94
C GLY A 132 -16.92 0.76 7.69
N ILE A 133 -16.70 -0.05 6.66
CA ILE A 133 -15.38 -0.62 6.31
C ILE A 133 -14.41 0.50 5.89
N ARG A 134 -14.88 1.42 5.04
CA ARG A 134 -14.09 2.59 4.63
C ARG A 134 -13.74 3.48 5.80
N ARG A 135 -14.73 3.78 6.65
CA ARG A 135 -14.54 4.61 7.85
C ARG A 135 -13.50 3.99 8.77
N GLN A 136 -13.56 2.68 8.99
CA GLN A 136 -12.59 1.97 9.82
C GLN A 136 -11.16 2.10 9.28
N THR A 137 -10.98 1.88 7.97
CA THR A 137 -9.68 2.03 7.28
C THR A 137 -9.18 3.48 7.32
N HIS A 138 -10.05 4.45 7.04
CA HIS A 138 -9.71 5.87 7.09
C HIS A 138 -9.35 6.35 8.50
N ASN A 139 -10.02 5.84 9.54
CA ASN A 139 -9.68 6.15 10.92
C ASN A 139 -8.28 5.63 11.27
N ALA A 140 -7.97 4.39 10.87
CA ALA A 140 -6.68 3.76 11.10
C ALA A 140 -5.54 4.50 10.37
N TYR A 141 -5.77 4.90 9.11
CA TYR A 141 -4.90 5.80 8.35
C TYR A 141 -4.70 7.14 9.06
N GLY A 142 -5.79 7.79 9.50
CA GLY A 142 -5.76 9.10 10.15
C GLY A 142 -4.95 9.09 11.45
N VAL A 143 -5.06 8.01 12.25
CA VAL A 143 -4.22 7.82 13.43
C VAL A 143 -2.75 7.68 13.06
N SER A 144 -2.43 6.77 12.13
CA SER A 144 -1.06 6.51 11.65
C SER A 144 -0.38 7.78 11.15
N LEU A 145 -1.08 8.56 10.32
CA LEU A 145 -0.56 9.81 9.77
C LEU A 145 -0.42 10.92 10.82
N SER A 146 -1.37 11.02 11.77
CA SER A 146 -1.29 12.05 12.82
C SER A 146 -0.07 11.87 13.73
N TYR A 147 0.30 10.63 14.03
CA TYR A 147 1.49 10.34 14.84
C TYR A 147 2.79 10.57 14.08
N PHE A 148 2.81 10.31 12.78
CA PHE A 148 3.94 10.73 11.94
C PHE A 148 4.18 12.24 12.02
N LYS A 149 3.12 13.06 11.87
CA LYS A 149 3.24 14.53 11.96
C LYS A 149 3.74 15.01 13.33
N ILE A 150 3.36 14.32 14.41
CA ILE A 150 3.87 14.60 15.76
C ILE A 150 5.38 14.32 15.81
N GLN A 151 5.83 13.16 15.33
CA GLN A 151 7.26 12.82 15.29
C GLN A 151 8.06 13.78 14.42
N GLU A 152 7.53 14.16 13.25
CA GLU A 152 8.20 15.10 12.35
C GLU A 152 8.40 16.47 13.03
N LYS A 153 7.42 16.92 13.82
CA LYS A 153 7.54 18.17 14.59
C LYS A 153 8.57 18.04 15.73
N GLU A 154 8.54 16.92 16.46
CA GLU A 154 9.47 16.63 17.55
C GLU A 154 10.92 16.50 17.04
N SER A 155 11.13 15.86 15.89
CA SER A 155 12.46 15.69 15.29
C SER A 155 13.04 17.00 14.75
N LYS A 156 12.22 17.90 14.19
CA LYS A 156 12.66 19.25 13.78
C LYS A 156 13.18 20.08 14.96
N ILE A 157 12.45 20.07 16.09
CA ILE A 157 12.89 20.73 17.33
C ILE A 157 14.23 20.15 17.80
N THR A 158 14.34 18.83 17.76
CA THR A 158 15.53 18.14 18.29
C THR A 158 16.76 18.30 17.36
N ASN A 159 16.58 18.44 16.05
CA ASN A 159 17.70 18.63 15.11
C ASN A 159 18.30 20.05 15.16
N GLU A 160 17.56 21.05 15.64
CA GLU A 160 18.16 22.35 16.00
C GLU A 160 19.07 22.24 17.24
N GLU A 161 18.89 21.21 18.07
CA GLU A 161 19.67 20.96 19.29
C GLU A 161 20.72 19.83 19.16
N LYS A 162 20.61 18.94 18.15
CA LYS A 162 21.46 17.74 18.01
C LYS A 162 22.61 17.93 17.03
N THR A 163 23.75 18.38 17.57
CA THR A 163 25.08 18.26 16.95
C THR A 163 25.88 17.08 17.56
N ASN A 164 25.26 15.94 17.89
CA ASN A 164 26.04 14.79 18.38
C ASN A 164 25.58 13.43 17.82
N LYS A 165 26.13 13.09 16.65
CA LYS A 165 25.94 11.82 15.92
C LYS A 165 26.40 10.59 16.72
N GLN A 166 27.25 10.78 17.74
CA GLN A 166 27.85 9.71 18.55
C GLN A 166 26.82 9.01 19.46
N ASP A 167 25.99 9.78 20.18
CA ASP A 167 24.98 9.25 21.12
C ASP A 167 23.92 8.40 20.43
N TYR A 168 23.60 8.74 19.19
CA TYR A 168 22.65 7.98 18.36
C TYR A 168 23.16 6.58 18.04
N LEU A 169 24.41 6.48 17.56
CA LEU A 169 25.04 5.20 17.21
C LEU A 169 25.17 4.30 18.43
N GLU A 170 25.51 4.86 19.60
CA GLU A 170 25.52 4.11 20.85
C GLU A 170 24.14 3.58 21.26
N THR A 171 23.08 4.32 20.94
CA THR A 171 21.73 3.93 21.32
C THR A 171 21.15 2.87 20.39
N ILE A 172 21.41 2.97 19.09
CA ILE A 172 21.16 1.90 18.11
C ILE A 172 21.94 0.65 18.52
N GLU A 173 23.23 0.78 18.89
CA GLU A 173 23.99 -0.36 19.41
C GLU A 173 23.37 -0.90 20.69
N LYS A 174 22.95 -0.10 21.68
CA LYS A 174 22.25 -0.61 22.88
C LYS A 174 20.92 -1.31 22.57
N ILE A 175 20.13 -0.82 21.62
CA ILE A 175 18.91 -1.49 21.13
C ILE A 175 19.29 -2.82 20.49
N LYS A 176 20.28 -2.83 19.59
CA LYS A 176 20.83 -4.04 18.98
C LYS A 176 21.34 -5.00 20.03
N THR A 177 22.14 -4.57 21.01
CA THR A 177 22.71 -5.41 22.06
C THR A 177 21.63 -5.97 22.99
N LYS A 178 20.55 -5.22 23.29
CA LYS A 178 19.38 -5.75 24.03
C LYS A 178 18.55 -6.74 23.22
N ILE A 179 18.50 -6.58 21.91
CA ILE A 179 17.89 -7.52 20.98
C ILE A 179 18.85 -8.71 20.68
N GLU A 180 20.17 -8.53 20.78
CA GLU A 180 21.25 -9.51 20.56
C GLU A 180 21.63 -10.31 21.80
N THR A 181 21.41 -9.79 23.01
CA THR A 181 21.34 -10.60 24.23
C THR A 181 20.14 -11.55 24.19
N LYS A 182 19.27 -11.42 23.18
CA LYS A 182 18.29 -12.40 22.71
C LYS A 182 18.58 -12.98 21.30
N ASN A 183 19.81 -12.89 20.78
CA ASN A 183 20.31 -13.51 19.53
C ASN A 183 19.77 -12.97 18.17
N ILE A 184 19.42 -11.69 18.01
CA ILE A 184 18.62 -11.27 16.82
C ILE A 184 19.31 -10.32 15.80
N TYR A 185 20.32 -9.49 16.13
CA TYR A 185 20.88 -8.52 15.17
C TYR A 185 22.17 -8.92 14.41
N LYS A 186 22.25 -10.13 13.86
CA LYS A 186 23.31 -10.40 12.86
C LYS A 186 23.02 -9.69 11.53
N LYS A 187 23.65 -8.52 11.32
CA LYS A 187 24.20 -7.92 10.07
C LYS A 187 23.68 -8.46 8.71
N THR A 188 22.39 -8.68 8.55
CA THR A 188 21.80 -9.15 7.30
C THR A 188 20.95 -8.02 6.73
N LYS A 189 21.11 -7.74 5.44
CA LYS A 189 20.33 -6.76 4.66
C LYS A 189 18.83 -7.13 4.54
N LYS A 190 18.28 -7.87 5.51
CA LYS A 190 16.94 -8.44 5.49
C LYS A 190 16.06 -7.65 6.47
N ILE A 191 14.82 -7.38 6.05
CA ILE A 191 13.76 -6.89 6.92
C ILE A 191 13.54 -7.95 8.00
N GLN A 192 13.80 -7.60 9.25
CA GLN A 192 13.48 -8.47 10.39
C GLN A 192 12.09 -8.09 10.91
N GLN A 193 11.24 -9.10 11.10
CA GLN A 193 9.95 -8.95 11.74
C GLN A 193 10.08 -9.48 13.16
N GLU A 194 9.84 -8.63 14.13
CA GLU A 194 9.87 -8.96 15.55
C GLU A 194 8.51 -8.70 16.20
N ASN A 195 8.27 -9.34 17.35
CA ASN A 195 7.11 -9.02 18.18
C ASN A 195 7.56 -8.15 19.37
N TYR A 196 6.95 -6.98 19.52
CA TYR A 196 7.23 -6.05 20.61
C TYR A 196 5.94 -5.65 21.31
N ARG A 197 5.82 -5.97 22.60
CA ARG A 197 4.59 -5.77 23.40
C ARG A 197 3.32 -6.35 22.73
N GLY A 198 3.45 -7.45 21.99
CA GLY A 198 2.35 -8.07 21.26
C GLY A 198 2.15 -7.56 19.83
N PHE A 199 2.89 -6.53 19.39
CA PHE A 199 2.72 -5.92 18.08
C PHE A 199 3.84 -6.31 17.10
N PRO A 200 3.53 -6.49 15.81
CA PRO A 200 4.55 -6.69 14.79
C PRO A 200 5.34 -5.40 14.57
N ILE A 201 6.65 -5.50 14.72
CA ILE A 201 7.61 -4.44 14.41
C ILE A 201 8.51 -4.90 13.28
N HIS A 202 8.72 -4.00 12.31
CA HIS A 202 9.67 -4.17 11.24
C HIS A 202 10.79 -3.15 11.38
N LEU A 203 12.02 -3.65 11.41
CA LEU A 203 13.23 -2.85 11.62
C LEU A 203 13.90 -2.61 10.26
N ILE A 204 14.17 -1.35 9.94
CA ILE A 204 14.73 -0.94 8.64
C ILE A 204 16.10 -0.32 8.85
N SER A 205 17.10 -0.99 8.29
CA SER A 205 18.46 -0.47 8.30
C SER A 205 18.58 0.82 7.47
N PRO A 206 19.37 1.81 7.91
CA PRO A 206 19.52 3.12 7.27
C PRO A 206 20.10 3.04 5.85
N ASN A 207 20.79 1.94 5.52
CA ASN A 207 21.35 1.72 4.19
C ASN A 207 20.33 1.26 3.14
N ILE A 208 19.04 1.14 3.50
CA ILE A 208 17.96 0.67 2.60
C ILE A 208 17.29 1.84 1.87
N THR A 209 17.72 3.09 2.04
CA THR A 209 17.10 4.27 1.39
C THR A 209 16.92 4.11 -0.12
N SER A 210 17.87 3.49 -0.83
CA SER A 210 17.78 3.21 -2.27
C SER A 210 16.67 2.22 -2.66
N ASN A 211 16.15 1.42 -1.71
CA ASN A 211 15.05 0.45 -1.89
C ASN A 211 13.91 0.66 -0.89
N ALA A 212 13.79 1.84 -0.27
CA ALA A 212 12.77 2.12 0.72
C ALA A 212 11.35 1.94 0.16
N MET A 213 11.11 2.42 -1.06
CA MET A 213 9.82 2.26 -1.74
C MET A 213 9.48 0.80 -2.02
N LEU A 214 10.45 -0.01 -2.47
CA LEU A 214 10.22 -1.44 -2.67
C LEU A 214 9.92 -2.16 -1.35
N THR A 215 10.57 -1.75 -0.27
CA THR A 215 10.33 -2.31 1.07
C THR A 215 8.93 -1.97 1.56
N ILE A 216 8.53 -0.70 1.45
CA ILE A 216 7.17 -0.26 1.82
C ILE A 216 6.14 -0.94 0.93
N TYR A 217 6.41 -1.09 -0.37
CA TYR A 217 5.54 -1.83 -1.29
C TYR A 217 5.30 -3.26 -0.78
N ASN A 218 6.37 -3.98 -0.44
CA ASN A 218 6.27 -5.35 0.06
C ASN A 218 5.50 -5.44 1.40
N LEU A 219 5.69 -4.46 2.29
CA LEU A 219 4.99 -4.40 3.58
C LEU A 219 3.51 -4.06 3.42
N CYS A 220 3.17 -3.07 2.58
CA CYS A 220 1.80 -2.75 2.23
C CYS A 220 1.10 -3.97 1.60
N ASN A 221 1.76 -4.64 0.65
CA ASN A 221 1.23 -5.83 0.02
C ASN A 221 0.99 -6.97 1.02
N LYS A 222 1.98 -7.21 1.89
CA LYS A 222 1.87 -8.19 2.99
C LYS A 222 0.71 -7.83 3.93
N TYR A 223 0.55 -6.56 4.28
CA TYR A 223 -0.53 -6.09 5.14
C TYR A 223 -1.89 -6.40 4.52
N PHE A 224 -2.16 -5.95 3.29
CA PHE A 224 -3.45 -6.21 2.64
C PHE A 224 -3.72 -7.70 2.43
N LYS A 225 -2.68 -8.49 2.13
CA LYS A 225 -2.80 -9.96 2.00
C LYS A 225 -3.24 -10.65 3.30
N HIS A 226 -2.77 -10.20 4.45
CA HIS A 226 -3.07 -10.85 5.73
C HIS A 226 -4.30 -10.29 6.43
N HIS A 227 -4.56 -8.99 6.27
CA HIS A 227 -5.58 -8.27 7.03
C HIS A 227 -6.88 -8.05 6.25
N PHE A 228 -6.95 -8.43 4.98
CA PHE A 228 -8.17 -8.32 4.18
C PHE A 228 -8.47 -9.60 3.40
N THR A 229 -9.75 -9.93 3.35
CA THR A 229 -10.34 -10.93 2.47
C THR A 229 -11.32 -10.24 1.53
N LEU A 230 -11.32 -10.61 0.26
CA LEU A 230 -12.31 -10.10 -0.69
C LEU A 230 -13.52 -11.04 -0.72
N ASP A 231 -14.71 -10.45 -0.66
CA ASP A 231 -15.95 -11.09 -1.04
C ASP A 231 -16.60 -10.23 -2.12
N THR A 232 -16.67 -10.78 -3.34
CA THR A 232 -17.30 -10.12 -4.50
C THR A 232 -16.78 -8.68 -4.72
N GLY A 233 -15.47 -8.48 -4.55
CA GLY A 233 -14.80 -7.20 -4.74
C GLY A 233 -14.89 -6.22 -3.56
N ILE A 234 -15.54 -6.59 -2.45
CA ILE A 234 -15.51 -5.85 -1.20
C ILE A 234 -14.37 -6.37 -0.31
N PRO A 235 -13.41 -5.51 0.09
CA PRO A 235 -12.34 -5.90 1.02
C PRO A 235 -12.84 -5.84 2.46
N TYR A 236 -13.11 -7.01 3.05
CA TYR A 236 -13.45 -7.15 4.45
C TYR A 236 -12.19 -7.34 5.30
N PRO A 237 -12.02 -6.63 6.42
CA PRO A 237 -10.91 -6.90 7.32
C PRO A 237 -11.07 -8.29 7.95
N SER A 238 -10.02 -9.14 7.86
CA SER A 238 -10.05 -10.55 8.27
C SER A 238 -9.94 -10.75 9.79
N GLU A 239 -9.38 -9.78 10.51
CA GLU A 239 -9.20 -9.80 11.98
C GLU A 239 -9.43 -8.40 12.57
N ARG A 240 -9.33 -8.28 13.90
CA ARG A 240 -9.16 -6.95 14.52
C ARG A 240 -7.87 -6.36 13.97
N MET A 241 -8.00 -5.33 13.12
CA MET A 241 -6.85 -4.58 12.63
C MET A 241 -5.94 -4.23 13.80
N GLN A 242 -4.67 -4.63 13.68
CA GLN A 242 -3.65 -4.32 14.67
C GLN A 242 -2.74 -3.23 14.13
N PRO A 243 -2.28 -2.31 15.00
CA PRO A 243 -1.24 -1.39 14.62
C PRO A 243 0.04 -2.17 14.28
N GLN A 244 0.71 -1.77 13.20
CA GLN A 244 2.02 -2.32 12.83
C GLN A 244 3.04 -1.19 12.87
N PHE A 245 4.27 -1.49 13.32
CA PHE A 245 5.29 -0.47 13.49
C PHE A 245 6.44 -0.69 12.54
N PHE A 246 6.91 0.42 11.97
CA PHE A 246 8.01 0.48 11.04
C PHE A 246 9.07 1.38 11.66
N VAL A 247 10.03 0.79 12.37
CA VAL A 247 11.08 1.54 13.07
C VAL A 247 12.19 1.85 12.08
N VAL A 248 12.47 3.14 11.93
CA VAL A 248 13.43 3.65 10.96
C VAL A 248 14.46 4.50 11.64
N ASP A 249 15.68 4.44 11.12
CA ASP A 249 16.76 5.33 11.50
C ASP A 249 16.60 6.71 10.84
N GLN A 250 16.03 6.73 9.63
CA GLN A 250 15.69 7.93 8.90
C GLN A 250 14.40 7.69 8.13
N PHE A 251 13.54 8.71 8.06
CA PHE A 251 12.34 8.61 7.26
C PHE A 251 12.70 8.34 5.78
N PRO A 252 12.03 7.37 5.14
CA PRO A 252 12.23 7.14 3.72
C PRO A 252 11.63 8.30 2.94
N LEU A 253 12.50 9.09 2.31
CA LEU A 253 12.09 10.22 1.47
C LEU A 253 12.31 9.91 0.00
N THR A 254 11.41 10.39 -0.87
CA THR A 254 11.63 10.40 -2.33
C THR A 254 11.89 11.82 -2.82
N VAL A 255 12.50 11.94 -4.00
CA VAL A 255 12.85 13.24 -4.59
C VAL A 255 11.60 14.03 -5.01
N THR A 256 10.61 13.35 -5.59
CA THR A 256 9.40 14.00 -6.14
C THR A 256 8.37 14.28 -5.07
N ASP A 257 8.11 13.32 -4.19
CA ASP A 257 7.20 13.44 -3.05
C ASP A 257 7.84 12.82 -1.80
N PRO A 258 8.53 13.64 -0.99
CA PRO A 258 9.28 13.16 0.16
C PRO A 258 8.45 12.32 1.13
N PHE A 259 7.15 12.61 1.26
CA PHE A 259 6.30 11.96 2.27
C PHE A 259 5.40 10.87 1.71
N LYS A 260 5.39 10.64 0.40
CA LYS A 260 4.63 9.53 -0.22
C LYS A 260 4.88 8.17 0.45
N PRO A 261 6.12 7.75 0.74
CA PRO A 261 6.37 6.44 1.34
C PRO A 261 5.65 6.28 2.68
N ILE A 262 5.67 7.35 3.48
CA ILE A 262 5.07 7.40 4.81
C ILE A 262 3.54 7.40 4.74
N ARG A 263 2.96 8.16 3.79
CA ARG A 263 1.51 8.16 3.57
C ARG A 263 1.01 6.80 3.10
N CYS A 264 1.76 6.13 2.21
CA CYS A 264 1.43 4.79 1.75
C CYS A 264 1.54 3.74 2.88
N ALA A 265 2.58 3.83 3.70
CA ALA A 265 2.75 3.00 4.89
C ALA A 265 1.56 3.20 5.86
N ALA A 266 1.23 4.46 6.17
CA ALA A 266 0.11 4.82 7.03
C ALA A 266 -1.23 4.31 6.49
N PHE A 267 -1.45 4.36 5.16
CA PHE A 267 -2.67 3.84 4.53
C PHE A 267 -2.81 2.32 4.71
N SER A 268 -1.69 1.63 4.86
CA SER A 268 -1.61 0.20 5.15
C SER A 268 -1.42 -0.07 6.65
N ASN A 269 -1.84 0.86 7.52
CA ASN A 269 -1.75 0.80 8.98
C ASN A 269 -0.36 0.56 9.57
N TRP A 270 0.68 0.90 8.80
CA TRP A 270 2.04 0.98 9.31
C TRP A 270 2.29 2.37 9.89
N CYS A 271 2.63 2.41 11.18
CA CYS A 271 3.13 3.60 11.82
C CYS A 271 4.65 3.65 11.70
N THR A 272 5.18 4.66 11.02
CA THR A 272 6.63 4.88 10.97
C THR A 272 7.10 5.51 12.28
N VAL A 273 8.17 4.97 12.85
CA VAL A 273 8.71 5.39 14.15
C VAL A 273 10.19 5.71 14.03
N ASP A 274 10.52 6.97 14.25
CA ASP A 274 11.89 7.40 14.54
C ASP A 274 12.10 7.34 16.06
N ALA A 275 12.67 6.23 16.54
CA ALA A 275 12.96 6.03 17.96
C ALA A 275 14.47 5.83 18.14
N ASN A 276 15.07 6.72 18.93
CA ASN A 276 16.50 6.65 19.17
C ASN A 276 16.84 5.60 20.23
N ASN A 277 15.97 5.40 21.23
CA ASN A 277 16.12 4.40 22.31
C ASN A 277 14.82 3.59 22.54
N LEU A 278 14.93 2.48 23.29
CA LEU A 278 13.78 1.64 23.67
C LEU A 278 12.73 2.37 24.50
N ALA A 279 13.11 3.31 25.37
CA ALA A 279 12.14 4.01 26.21
C ALA A 279 11.22 4.91 25.36
N GLN A 280 11.77 5.59 24.36
CA GLN A 280 11.02 6.35 23.35
C GLN A 280 10.11 5.43 22.53
N LEU A 281 10.63 4.29 22.06
CA LEU A 281 9.83 3.31 21.33
C LEU A 281 8.66 2.79 22.19
N ASP A 282 8.91 2.47 23.45
CA ASP A 282 7.90 2.01 24.41
C ASP A 282 6.78 3.04 24.60
N GLN A 283 7.17 4.27 24.94
CA GLN A 283 6.22 5.35 25.15
C GLN A 283 5.41 5.62 23.88
N PHE A 284 6.05 5.53 22.71
CA PHE A 284 5.39 5.72 21.43
C PHE A 284 4.38 4.61 21.14
N VAL A 285 4.78 3.34 21.24
CA VAL A 285 3.93 2.18 20.98
C VAL A 285 2.70 2.20 21.89
N GLU A 286 2.89 2.55 23.17
CA GLU A 286 1.79 2.65 24.14
C GLU A 286 0.79 3.76 23.80
N ARG A 287 1.28 4.97 23.52
CA ARG A 287 0.44 6.10 23.11
C ARG A 287 -0.30 5.81 21.81
N PHE A 288 0.42 5.28 20.81
CA PHE A 288 -0.13 4.96 19.49
C PHE A 288 -1.20 3.90 19.57
N SER A 289 -0.91 2.75 20.19
CA SER A 289 -1.86 1.63 20.30
C SER A 289 -3.13 2.04 21.05
N THR A 290 -3.00 2.82 22.13
CA THR A 290 -4.15 3.39 22.86
C THR A 290 -5.02 4.26 21.96
N ALA A 291 -4.41 5.17 21.20
CA ALA A 291 -5.13 6.04 20.27
C ALA A 291 -5.77 5.27 19.10
N PHE A 292 -5.06 4.27 18.57
CA PHE A 292 -5.51 3.40 17.49
C PHE A 292 -6.75 2.60 17.90
N PHE A 293 -6.68 1.85 18.99
CA PHE A 293 -7.82 1.06 19.47
C PHE A 293 -8.99 1.92 19.96
N LYS A 294 -8.79 3.19 20.30
CA LYS A 294 -9.89 4.12 20.60
C LYS A 294 -10.69 4.51 19.35
N ARG A 295 -10.05 4.58 18.18
CA ARG A 295 -10.65 5.13 16.94
C ARG A 295 -11.01 4.09 15.87
N VAL A 296 -10.42 2.90 15.93
CA VAL A 296 -10.57 1.84 14.91
C VAL A 296 -11.62 0.78 15.31
N LYS A 297 -12.33 1.01 16.43
CA LYS A 297 -13.50 0.21 16.85
C LYS A 297 -14.70 0.40 15.92
#